data_AF-L8B166-F1
#
_entry.id   AF-L8B166-F1
#
_cell.length_a   1.000
_cell.length_b   1.000
_cell.length_c   1.000
_cell.angle_alpha   90.00
_cell.angle_beta   90.00
_cell.angle_gamma   90.00
#
_symmetry.space_group_name_H-M   'P 1'
#
loop_
_entity.id
_entity.type
_entity.pdbx_description
1 polymer ?
#
loop_
_entity_poly.entity_id
_entity_poly.type
_entity_poly.pdbx_seq_one_letter_code
_entity_poly.pdbx_strand_id
1 'polypeptide(L)'
;AKIATYSLITYIIFALSLISPMGVSGLALASTVGGFVSFTLTIKVFGVKNFFEILRSKNAIYLVIGTVVFAGLLLVFKDFIGSYI
;
A
#
# COMPACT_ATOMS: atom_id res chain seq x y z
N ALA A 1 14.43 2.75 11.36
CA ALA A 1 15.22 1.74 10.63
C ALA A 1 14.79 0.29 10.93
N LYS A 2 14.64 -0.15 12.19
CA LYS A 2 14.28 -1.55 12.53
C LYS A 2 12.97 -2.07 11.91
N ILE A 3 11.93 -1.23 11.81
CA ILE A 3 10.61 -1.63 11.28
C ILE A 3 10.68 -2.02 9.80
N ALA A 4 11.40 -1.23 9.00
CA ALA A 4 11.61 -1.49 7.59
C ALA A 4 12.37 -2.80 7.37
N THR A 5 13.34 -3.13 8.23
CA THR A 5 14.09 -4.39 8.17
C THR A 5 13.19 -5.60 8.40
N TYR A 6 12.31 -5.58 9.41
CA TYR A 6 11.38 -6.69 9.66
C TYR A 6 10.36 -6.86 8.52
N SER A 7 9.79 -5.75 8.04
CA SER A 7 8.88 -5.78 6.88
C SER A 7 9.55 -6.32 5.61
N LEU A 8 10.80 -5.91 5.37
CA LEU A 8 11.56 -6.34 4.20
C LEU A 8 11.89 -7.84 4.27
N ILE A 9 12.26 -8.36 5.44
CA ILE A 9 12.50 -9.80 5.63
C ILE A 9 11.22 -10.60 5.38
N THR A 10 10.08 -10.16 5.93
CA THR A 10 8.80 -10.83 5.65
C THR A 10 8.41 -10.77 4.17
N TYR A 11 8.65 -9.63 3.50
CA TYR A 11 8.43 -9.51 2.06
C TYR A 11 9.30 -10.51 1.27
N ILE A 12 10.59 -10.60 1.57
CA ILE A 12 11.54 -11.48 0.88
C ILE A 12 11.15 -12.95 1.07
N ILE A 13 10.77 -13.37 2.28
CA ILE A 13 10.34 -14.75 2.55
C ILE A 13 9.07 -15.08 1.77
N PHE A 14 8.06 -14.21 1.79
CA PHE A 14 6.83 -14.42 1.03
C PHE A 14 7.07 -14.37 -0.48
N ALA A 15 7.89 -13.44 -0.98
CA ALA A 15 8.19 -13.33 -2.40
C ALA A 15 8.88 -14.58 -2.93
N LEU A 16 9.92 -15.07 -2.24
CA LEU A 16 10.64 -16.29 -2.63
C LEU A 16 9.75 -17.54 -2.53
N SER A 17 8.82 -17.59 -1.58
CA SER A 17 7.91 -18.73 -1.42
C SER A 17 6.78 -18.74 -2.47
N LEU A 18 6.25 -17.56 -2.85
CA LEU A 18 5.12 -17.42 -3.78
C LEU A 18 5.52 -17.31 -5.26
N ILE A 19 6.80 -17.03 -5.57
CA ILE A 19 7.25 -16.90 -6.96
C ILE A 19 7.15 -18.23 -7.73
N SER A 20 7.36 -19.36 -7.04
CA SER A 20 7.33 -20.71 -7.62
C SER A 20 5.90 -21.15 -8.03
N PRO A 21 4.86 -21.02 -7.17
CA PRO A 21 3.51 -21.43 -7.54
C PRO A 21 2.70 -20.39 -8.34
N MET A 22 3.00 -19.08 -8.21
CA MET A 22 2.10 -18.01 -8.71
C MET A 22 2.79 -16.93 -9.57
N GLY A 23 4.10 -17.05 -9.82
CA GLY A 23 4.85 -16.13 -10.70
C GLY A 23 4.67 -14.65 -10.33
N VAL A 24 4.32 -13.82 -11.32
CA VAL A 24 4.12 -12.35 -11.16
C VAL A 24 2.99 -12.01 -10.19
N SER A 25 1.91 -12.80 -10.20
CA SER A 25 0.81 -12.62 -9.25
C SER A 25 1.22 -12.94 -7.81
N GLY A 26 2.16 -13.88 -7.64
CA GLY A 26 2.76 -14.22 -6.35
C GLY A 26 3.60 -13.09 -5.77
N LEU A 27 4.37 -12.36 -6.60
CA LEU A 27 5.08 -11.16 -6.15
C LEU A 27 4.13 -10.04 -5.72
N ALA A 28 3.03 -9.83 -6.44
CA ALA A 28 2.06 -8.79 -6.10
C ALA A 28 1.42 -9.06 -4.73
N LEU A 29 1.12 -10.33 -4.46
CA LEU A 29 0.59 -10.78 -3.18
C LEU A 29 1.64 -10.66 -2.06
N ALA A 30 2.88 -11.07 -2.32
CA ALA A 30 3.99 -10.90 -1.38
C ALA A 30 4.23 -9.42 -1.02
N SER A 31 4.15 -8.51 -2.01
CA SER A 31 4.28 -7.07 -1.83
C SER A 31 3.18 -6.52 -0.92
N THR A 32 1.93 -6.95 -1.15
CA THR A 32 0.79 -6.57 -0.32
C THR A 32 0.95 -7.05 1.12
N VAL A 33 1.37 -8.30 1.33
CA VAL A 33 1.60 -8.88 2.67
C VAL A 33 2.76 -8.19 3.38
N GLY A 34 3.88 -7.98 2.70
CA GLY A 34 5.04 -7.26 3.27
C GLY A 34 4.71 -5.83 3.68
N GLY A 35 3.92 -5.13 2.85
CA GLY A 35 3.37 -3.80 3.17
C GLY A 35 2.44 -3.82 4.38
N PHE A 36 1.54 -4.81 4.47
CA PHE A 36 0.61 -4.96 5.59
C PHE A 36 1.33 -5.26 6.92
N VAL A 37 2.37 -6.09 6.88
CA VAL A 37 3.24 -6.33 8.04
C VAL A 37 3.93 -5.04 8.48
N SER A 38 4.49 -4.27 7.54
CA SER A 38 5.09 -2.96 7.81
C SER A 38 4.11 -2.00 8.49
N PHE A 39 2.90 -1.94 7.96
CA PHE A 39 1.83 -1.08 8.45
C PHE A 39 1.43 -1.47 9.89
N THR A 40 1.24 -2.76 10.14
CA THR A 40 0.88 -3.27 11.47
C THR A 40 1.98 -2.99 12.50
N LEU A 41 3.25 -3.22 12.13
CA LEU A 41 4.38 -2.91 13.00
C LEU A 41 4.49 -1.40 13.27
N THR A 42 4.23 -0.57 12.26
CA THR A 42 4.25 0.89 12.38
C THR A 42 3.19 1.38 13.36
N ILE A 43 1.94 0.89 13.24
CA ILE A 43 0.86 1.21 14.19
C ILE A 43 1.23 0.76 15.60
N LYS A 44 1.82 -0.43 15.75
CA LYS A 44 2.21 -0.97 17.06
C LYS A 44 3.31 -0.13 17.72
N VAL A 45 4.26 0.40 16.96
CA VAL A 45 5.38 1.21 17.47
C VAL A 45 5.00 2.67 17.71
N PHE A 46 4.27 3.31 16.79
CA PHE A 46 3.80 4.68 16.97
C PHE A 46 2.67 4.78 18.01
N GLY A 47 1.96 3.67 18.25
CA GLY A 47 0.79 3.64 19.10
C GLY A 47 -0.46 4.09 18.34
N VAL A 48 -1.54 3.32 18.50
CA VAL A 48 -2.83 3.56 17.83
C VAL A 48 -3.36 4.98 18.09
N LYS A 49 -3.11 5.53 19.29
CA LYS A 49 -3.54 6.88 19.68
C LYS A 49 -2.90 7.97 18.82
N ASN A 50 -1.57 7.96 18.68
CA ASN A 50 -0.85 8.93 17.86
C ASN A 50 -1.15 8.74 16.36
N PHE A 51 -1.36 7.50 15.92
CA PHE A 51 -1.77 7.22 14.54
C PHE A 51 -3.13 7.87 14.21
N PHE A 52 -4.13 7.72 15.09
CA PHE A 52 -5.43 8.38 14.91
C PHE A 52 -5.35 9.90 15.05
N GLU A 53 -4.43 10.43 15.84
CA GLU A 53 -4.20 11.87 15.94
C GLU A 53 -3.60 12.46 14.65
N ILE A 54 -2.67 11.74 14.01
CA ILE A 54 -2.16 12.07 12.66
C ILE A 54 -3.28 11.97 11.63
N LEU A 55 -4.12 10.93 11.70
CA LEU A 55 -5.26 10.74 10.81
C LEU A 55 -6.34 11.83 10.98
N ARG A 56 -6.50 12.36 12.20
CA ARG A 56 -7.43 13.46 12.50
C ARG A 56 -6.87 14.83 12.10
N SER A 57 -5.62 14.90 11.65
CA SER A 57 -5.04 16.14 11.17
C SER A 57 -5.74 16.61 9.89
N LYS A 58 -5.95 17.92 9.77
CA LYS A 58 -6.63 18.56 8.61
C LYS A 58 -5.96 18.20 7.27
N ASN A 59 -4.69 17.79 7.29
CA ASN A 59 -3.90 17.40 6.13
C ASN A 59 -4.28 16.02 5.59
N ALA A 60 -4.81 15.11 6.42
CA ALA A 60 -5.27 13.80 5.98
C ALA A 60 -6.49 13.91 5.04
N ILE A 61 -7.35 14.91 5.24
CA ILE A 61 -8.50 15.18 4.38
C ILE A 61 -8.04 15.57 2.96
N TYR A 62 -6.98 16.39 2.84
CA TYR A 62 -6.42 16.74 1.53
C TYR A 62 -5.86 15.52 0.81
N LEU A 63 -5.26 14.57 1.52
CA LEU A 63 -4.80 13.30 0.94
C LEU A 63 -5.96 12.46 0.42
N VAL A 64 -7.03 12.30 1.21
CA VAL A 64 -8.22 11.52 0.79
C VAL A 64 -8.89 12.14 -0.43
N ILE A 65 -9.08 13.47 -0.43
CA ILE A 65 -9.64 14.18 -1.59
C ILE A 65 -8.73 14.03 -2.81
N GLY A 66 -7.41 14.18 -2.63
CA GLY A 66 -6.43 14.00 -3.69
C GLY A 66 -6.49 12.59 -4.31
N THR A 67 -6.61 11.54 -3.49
CA THR A 67 -6.76 10.17 -3.98
C THR A 67 -8.05 9.98 -4.77
N VAL A 68 -9.17 10.52 -4.29
CA VAL A 68 -10.47 10.41 -4.98
C VAL A 68 -10.43 11.14 -6.33
N VAL A 69 -9.87 12.36 -6.35
CA VAL A 69 -9.71 13.15 -7.59
C VAL A 69 -8.81 12.41 -8.57
N PHE A 70 -7.67 11.89 -8.12
CA PHE A 70 -6.74 11.15 -8.96
C PHE A 70 -7.36 9.86 -9.53
N ALA A 71 -8.12 9.13 -8.72
CA ALA A 71 -8.85 7.95 -9.18
C ALA A 71 -9.91 8.30 -10.24
N GLY A 72 -10.68 9.38 -10.04
CA GLY A 72 -11.62 9.88 -11.04
C GLY A 72 -10.93 10.28 -12.35
N LEU A 73 -9.77 10.95 -12.24
CA LEU A 73 -8.97 11.35 -13.39
C LEU A 73 -8.48 10.13 -14.18
N LEU A 74 -8.01 9.07 -13.49
CA LEU A 74 -7.63 7.80 -14.11
C LEU A 74 -8.80 7.11 -14.82
N LEU A 75 -10.02 7.17 -14.27
CA LEU A 75 -11.20 6.60 -14.93
C LEU A 75 -11.53 7.34 -16.23
N VAL A 76 -11.50 8.68 -16.21
CA VAL A 76 -11.68 9.50 -17.42
C VAL A 76 -10.59 9.21 -18.45
N PHE A 77 -9.33 9.05 -18.00
CA PHE A 77 -8.21 8.69 -18.87
C PHE A 77 -8.41 7.31 -19.50
N LYS A 78 -8.95 6.35 -18.75
CA LYS A 78 -9.30 5.02 -19.25
C LYS A 78 -10.36 5.09 -20.35
N ASP A 79 -11.42 5.89 -20.16
CA ASP A 79 -12.43 6.12 -21.20
C ASP A 79 -11.84 6.81 -22.44
N PHE A 80 -10.92 7.75 -22.25
CA PHE A 80 -10.24 8.43 -23.36
C PHE A 80 -9.37 7.49 -24.20
N ILE A 81 -8.64 6.58 -23.53
CA ILE A 81 -7.83 5.55 -24.19
C ILE A 81 -8.71 4.49 -24.83
N GLY A 82 -9.78 4.05 -24.15
CA GLY A 82 -10.72 3.05 -24.66
C GLY A 82 -11.55 3.55 -25.85
N SER A 83 -11.73 4.86 -26.00
CA SER A 83 -12.35 5.45 -27.18
C SER A 83 -11.42 5.52 -28.40
N TYR A 84 -10.12 5.29 -28.22
CA TYR A 84 -9.10 5.39 -29.27
C TYR A 84 -8.54 4.02 -29.71
N ILE A 85 -8.89 2.94 -28.98
CA ILE A 85 -8.62 1.54 -29.33
C ILE A 85 -9.90 0.93 -29.90
#